data_AF-A0A4Z0NDN0-F1
#
_entry.id   AF-A0A4Z0NDN0-F1
#
_cell.length_a   1.000
_cell.length_b   1.000
_cell.length_c   1.000
_cell.angle_alpha   90.00
_cell.angle_beta   90.00
_cell.angle_gamma   90.00
#
_symmetry.space_group_name_H-M   'P 1'
#
loop_
_entity.id
_entity.type
_entity.pdbx_description
1 polymer ?
#
loop_
_entity_poly.entity_id
_entity_poly.type
_entity_poly.pdbx_seq_one_letter_code
_entity_poly.pdbx_strand_id
1 'polypeptide(L)'
;MPNAYHHAPVAGLLMLALAAPGAQAQGARAQPLDAYEAAHGVKGSQVASLITRIVERQLLAIPGVRSVHDLHVRSISSGIDAMSAHVVVTDMAEAARILKAVQQVMAAEFDTRHVTVQVENEVLQEEEKVRKT
;
A
#
# COMPACT_ATOMS: atom_id res chain seq x y z
N MET A 1 -15.38 -30.55 -9.70
CA MET A 1 -16.28 -29.43 -10.06
C MET A 1 -15.92 -28.24 -9.17
N PRO A 2 -15.85 -27.02 -9.71
CA PRO A 2 -14.97 -25.96 -9.20
C PRO A 2 -15.51 -25.26 -7.95
N ASN A 3 -14.63 -25.05 -6.96
CA ASN A 3 -14.87 -24.22 -5.79
C ASN A 3 -14.62 -22.76 -6.19
N ALA A 4 -15.70 -22.01 -6.41
CA ALA A 4 -15.66 -20.62 -6.82
C ALA A 4 -15.40 -19.71 -5.61
N TYR A 5 -14.13 -19.48 -5.28
CA TYR A 5 -13.73 -18.31 -4.50
C TYR A 5 -13.84 -17.08 -5.40
N HIS A 6 -15.06 -16.57 -5.57
CA HIS A 6 -15.30 -15.21 -6.04
C HIS A 6 -14.95 -14.27 -4.88
N HIS A 7 -13.68 -13.89 -4.78
CA HIS A 7 -13.32 -12.66 -4.09
C HIS A 7 -13.87 -11.51 -4.95
N ALA A 8 -14.95 -10.90 -4.49
CA ALA A 8 -15.36 -9.60 -5.00
C ALA A 8 -14.16 -8.64 -4.82
N PRO A 9 -13.73 -7.93 -5.87
CA PRO A 9 -12.66 -6.96 -5.71
C PRO A 9 -13.14 -5.89 -4.74
N VAL A 10 -12.34 -5.59 -3.72
CA VAL A 10 -12.57 -4.46 -2.78
C VAL A 10 -12.41 -3.09 -3.51
N ALA A 11 -12.26 -3.11 -4.83
CA ALA A 11 -12.23 -1.98 -5.75
C ALA A 11 -13.60 -1.28 -5.84
N GLY A 12 -14.00 -0.59 -4.78
CA GLY A 12 -15.23 0.19 -4.77
C GLY A 12 -15.30 1.33 -3.76
N LEU A 13 -14.28 1.56 -2.93
CA LEU A 13 -14.41 2.49 -1.80
C LEU A 13 -13.29 3.53 -1.61
N LEU A 14 -12.53 3.93 -2.65
CA LEU A 14 -11.56 5.03 -2.45
C LEU A 14 -11.49 6.14 -3.52
N MET A 15 -12.41 6.22 -4.47
CA MET A 15 -12.41 7.34 -5.44
C MET A 15 -13.80 7.95 -5.62
N LEU A 16 -14.40 8.45 -4.54
CA LEU A 16 -15.54 9.36 -4.65
C LEU A 16 -15.44 10.53 -3.67
N ALA A 17 -14.55 11.48 -3.98
CA ALA A 17 -14.59 12.91 -3.61
C ALA A 17 -13.28 13.58 -4.10
N LEU A 18 -13.20 14.60 -4.95
CA LEU A 18 -14.17 15.47 -5.60
C LEU A 18 -13.61 15.88 -6.97
N ALA A 19 -14.45 15.83 -8.00
CA ALA A 19 -14.32 16.76 -9.11
C ALA A 19 -15.00 18.07 -8.71
N ALA A 20 -14.22 19.09 -8.36
CA ALA A 20 -14.72 20.46 -8.27
C ALA A 20 -14.07 21.28 -9.41
N PRO A 21 -14.84 21.90 -10.31
CA PRO A 21 -14.30 22.81 -11.30
C PRO A 21 -14.04 24.17 -10.64
N GLY A 22 -12.83 24.71 -10.83
CA GLY A 22 -12.53 26.12 -10.56
C GLY A 22 -11.84 26.39 -9.23
N ALA A 23 -10.52 26.23 -9.20
CA ALA A 23 -9.66 26.96 -8.27
C ALA A 23 -8.32 27.25 -8.95
N GLN A 24 -8.24 28.38 -9.67
CA GLN A 24 -6.97 29.00 -10.00
C GLN A 24 -6.48 29.75 -8.76
N ALA A 25 -5.48 29.21 -8.07
CA ALA A 25 -4.69 29.95 -7.10
C ALA A 25 -3.21 29.88 -7.51
N GLN A 26 -2.66 31.04 -7.87
CA GLN A 26 -1.23 31.23 -8.13
C GLN A 26 -0.49 31.39 -6.79
N GLY A 27 0.62 30.65 -6.64
CA GLY A 27 1.55 30.78 -5.52
C GLY A 27 1.55 29.55 -4.60
N ALA A 28 2.63 28.76 -4.67
CA ALA A 28 2.83 27.45 -4.05
C ALA A 28 1.82 26.38 -4.53
N ARG A 29 2.32 25.37 -5.24
CA ARG A 29 1.52 24.24 -5.76
C ARG A 29 1.13 23.35 -4.57
N ALA A 30 0.13 23.77 -3.79
CA ALA A 30 -0.51 22.93 -2.78
C ALA A 30 -0.91 21.62 -3.48
N GLN A 31 -0.51 20.49 -2.91
CA GLN A 31 -0.87 19.21 -3.48
C GLN A 31 -2.40 19.05 -3.33
N PRO A 32 -3.08 18.35 -4.25
CA PRO A 32 -4.53 18.22 -4.18
C PRO A 32 -5.05 17.60 -2.87
N LEU A 33 -4.20 16.86 -2.15
CA LEU A 33 -4.50 16.37 -0.79
C LEU A 33 -4.63 17.54 0.21
N ASP A 34 -3.73 18.52 0.18
CA ASP A 34 -3.78 19.72 1.03
C ASP A 34 -5.10 20.49 0.85
N ALA A 35 -5.62 20.55 -0.38
CA ALA A 35 -6.90 21.19 -0.69
C ALA A 35 -8.12 20.36 -0.20
N TYR A 36 -8.03 19.03 -0.28
CA TYR A 36 -9.06 18.12 0.26
C TYR A 36 -9.16 18.22 1.79
N GLU A 37 -8.00 18.26 2.46
CA GLU A 37 -7.88 18.41 3.91
C GLU A 37 -8.57 19.67 4.41
N ALA A 38 -8.31 20.79 3.75
CA ALA A 38 -8.90 22.09 4.07
C ALA A 38 -10.43 22.09 3.93
N ALA A 39 -10.97 21.32 2.98
CA ALA A 39 -12.41 21.29 2.69
C ALA A 39 -13.21 20.30 3.57
N HIS A 40 -12.59 19.24 4.08
CA HIS A 40 -13.30 18.12 4.74
C HIS A 40 -12.92 17.92 6.21
N GLY A 41 -11.93 18.65 6.72
CA GLY A 41 -11.47 18.53 8.11
C GLY A 41 -10.78 17.20 8.43
N VAL A 42 -10.47 16.40 7.41
CA VAL A 42 -9.69 15.17 7.52
C VAL A 42 -8.24 15.52 7.23
N LYS A 43 -7.32 15.23 8.15
CA LYS A 43 -5.88 15.43 7.88
C LYS A 43 -5.41 14.37 6.89
N GLY A 44 -4.61 14.69 5.89
CA GLY A 44 -4.15 13.71 4.90
C GLY A 44 -3.25 12.64 5.51
N SER A 45 -2.66 12.92 6.68
CA SER A 45 -2.03 11.91 7.51
C SER A 45 -2.98 10.78 7.97
N GLN A 46 -4.26 11.08 8.17
CA GLN A 46 -5.28 10.07 8.50
C GLN A 46 -5.65 9.22 7.28
N VAL A 47 -5.78 9.84 6.10
CA VAL A 47 -6.02 9.14 4.83
C VAL A 47 -4.83 8.26 4.47
N ALA A 48 -3.61 8.79 4.56
CA ALA A 48 -2.38 8.03 4.33
C ALA A 48 -2.26 6.84 5.29
N SER A 49 -2.56 7.04 6.59
CA SER A 49 -2.57 5.95 7.56
C SER A 49 -3.58 4.86 7.22
N LEU A 50 -4.79 5.23 6.76
CA LEU A 50 -5.80 4.26 6.34
C LEU A 50 -5.35 3.45 5.11
N ILE A 51 -4.78 4.12 4.10
CA ILE A 51 -4.24 3.47 2.90
C ILE A 51 -3.13 2.48 3.27
N THR A 52 -2.17 2.88 4.11
CA THR A 52 -1.10 2.00 4.58
C THR A 52 -1.66 0.75 5.25
N ARG A 53 -2.66 0.88 6.13
CA ARG A 53 -3.30 -0.27 6.79
C ARG A 53 -4.06 -1.18 5.83
N ILE A 54 -4.68 -0.63 4.79
CA ILE A 54 -5.35 -1.42 3.76
C ILE A 54 -4.31 -2.23 2.98
N VAL A 55 -3.22 -1.60 2.54
CA VAL A 55 -2.12 -2.29 1.83
C VAL A 55 -1.54 -3.39 2.71
N GLU A 56 -1.18 -3.08 3.97
CA GLU A 56 -0.67 -4.06 4.93
C GLU A 56 -1.58 -5.29 5.02
N ARG A 57 -2.89 -5.08 5.17
CA ARG A 57 -3.86 -6.17 5.27
C ARG A 57 -3.90 -7.03 4.00
N GLN A 58 -3.83 -6.41 2.82
CA GLN A 58 -3.81 -7.15 1.56
C GLN A 58 -2.52 -7.96 1.38
N LEU A 59 -1.38 -7.42 1.82
CA LEU A 59 -0.12 -8.15 1.80
C LEU A 59 -0.10 -9.33 2.79
N LEU A 60 -0.64 -9.14 4.00
CA LEU A 60 -0.77 -10.21 5.00
C LEU A 60 -1.74 -11.32 4.57
N ALA A 61 -2.67 -11.03 3.65
CA ALA A 61 -3.58 -12.04 3.11
C ALA A 61 -2.90 -12.97 2.08
N ILE A 62 -1.68 -12.66 1.62
CA ILE A 62 -0.95 -13.52 0.69
C ILE A 62 -0.44 -14.75 1.44
N PRO A 63 -0.81 -15.99 1.02
CA PRO A 63 -0.34 -17.20 1.66
C PRO A 63 1.19 -17.25 1.72
N GLY A 64 1.75 -17.60 2.87
CA GLY A 64 3.19 -17.67 3.12
C GLY A 64 3.80 -16.40 3.72
N VAL A 65 3.10 -15.25 3.67
CA VAL A 65 3.48 -14.03 4.39
C VAL A 65 3.15 -14.19 5.87
N ARG A 66 4.14 -13.93 6.73
CA ARG A 66 4.03 -13.98 8.19
C ARG A 66 3.82 -12.60 8.79
N SER A 67 4.59 -11.61 8.35
CA SER A 67 4.46 -10.23 8.81
C SER A 67 4.92 -9.24 7.74
N VAL A 68 4.46 -8.00 7.86
CA VAL A 68 4.88 -6.87 7.03
C VAL A 68 5.31 -5.75 7.95
N HIS A 69 6.47 -5.16 7.71
CA HIS A 69 6.99 -4.03 8.48
C HIS A 69 7.71 -3.05 7.57
N ASP A 70 8.06 -1.88 8.12
CA ASP A 70 8.67 -0.78 7.38
C ASP A 70 7.90 -0.45 6.07
N LEU A 71 6.58 -0.60 6.11
CA LEU A 71 5.68 -0.33 4.98
C LEU A 71 5.54 1.18 4.79
N HIS A 72 6.00 1.64 3.63
CA HIS A 72 5.90 3.02 3.20
C HIS A 72 5.12 3.08 1.90
N VAL A 73 4.02 3.82 1.93
CA VAL A 73 3.18 4.08 0.77
C VAL A 73 3.35 5.53 0.38
N ARG A 74 3.75 5.77 -0.87
CA ARG A 74 3.78 7.11 -1.44
C ARG A 74 2.52 7.29 -2.29
N SER A 75 1.62 8.16 -1.87
CA SER A 75 0.44 8.51 -2.63
C SER A 75 0.64 9.82 -3.37
N ILE A 76 0.06 9.90 -4.56
CA ILE A 76 -0.23 11.16 -5.24
C ILE A 76 -1.75 11.39 -5.23
N SER A 77 -2.19 12.54 -5.69
CA SER A 77 -3.60 13.00 -5.66
C SER A 77 -4.66 12.05 -6.25
N SER A 78 -4.27 10.94 -6.88
CA SER A 78 -5.18 9.98 -7.50
C SER A 78 -4.93 8.52 -7.11
N GLY A 79 -4.04 8.23 -6.16
CA GLY A 79 -3.76 6.85 -5.75
C GLY A 79 -2.35 6.63 -5.22
N ILE A 80 -1.93 5.36 -5.18
CA ILE A 80 -0.59 4.96 -4.75
C ILE A 80 0.36 5.00 -5.96
N ASP A 81 1.37 5.86 -5.89
CA ASP A 81 2.41 6.01 -6.92
C ASP A 81 3.52 4.96 -6.76
N ALA A 82 3.91 4.70 -5.51
CA ALA A 82 4.95 3.73 -5.18
C ALA A 82 4.77 3.17 -3.77
N MET A 83 5.31 1.97 -3.55
CA MET A 83 5.34 1.32 -2.24
C MET A 83 6.68 0.63 -1.99
N SER A 84 7.16 0.71 -0.74
CA SER A 84 8.24 -0.14 -0.25
C SER A 84 7.86 -0.83 1.05
N ALA A 85 8.27 -2.08 1.24
CA ALA A 85 8.00 -2.83 2.47
C ALA A 85 9.03 -3.94 2.71
N HIS A 86 9.12 -4.37 3.97
CA HIS A 86 9.79 -5.61 4.35
C HIS A 86 8.71 -6.66 4.63
N VAL A 87 8.85 -7.82 3.99
CA VAL A 87 7.89 -8.93 4.07
C VAL A 87 8.60 -10.15 4.63
N VAL A 88 8.21 -10.57 5.82
CA VAL A 88 8.69 -11.81 6.43
C VAL A 88 7.87 -12.97 5.89
N VAL A 89 8.55 -13.98 5.36
CA VAL A 89 7.93 -15.19 4.82
C VAL A 89 8.23 -16.39 5.71
N THR A 90 7.35 -17.38 5.68
CA THR A 90 7.53 -18.62 6.45
C THR A 90 8.59 -19.53 5.84
N ASP A 91 8.74 -19.50 4.52
CA ASP A 91 9.73 -20.29 3.78
C ASP A 91 10.36 -19.42 2.67
N MET A 92 11.69 -19.28 2.71
CA MET A 92 12.44 -18.52 1.71
C MET A 92 12.40 -19.17 0.32
N ALA A 93 12.12 -20.47 0.23
CA ALA A 93 11.90 -21.13 -1.06
C ALA A 93 10.67 -20.55 -1.81
N GLU A 94 9.71 -19.97 -1.09
CA GLU A 94 8.53 -19.32 -1.67
C GLU A 94 8.72 -17.84 -2.00
N ALA A 95 9.88 -17.24 -1.69
CA ALA A 95 10.11 -15.80 -1.77
C ALA A 95 9.77 -15.23 -3.16
N ALA A 96 10.17 -15.90 -4.23
CA ALA A 96 9.88 -15.46 -5.60
C ALA A 96 8.38 -15.48 -5.94
N ARG A 97 7.65 -16.51 -5.48
CA ARG A 97 6.19 -16.63 -5.64
C ARG A 97 5.48 -15.50 -4.90
N ILE A 98 5.87 -15.27 -3.65
CA ILE A 98 5.28 -14.25 -2.79
C ILE A 98 5.57 -12.86 -3.34
N LEU A 99 6.80 -12.56 -3.76
CA LEU A 99 7.15 -11.28 -4.39
C LEU A 99 6.29 -11.00 -5.62
N LYS A 100 6.08 -12.01 -6.48
CA LYS A 100 5.20 -11.88 -7.64
C LYS A 100 3.74 -11.64 -7.24
N ALA A 101 3.26 -12.32 -6.19
CA ALA A 101 1.91 -12.12 -5.67
C ALA A 101 1.72 -10.70 -5.12
N VAL A 102 2.71 -10.17 -4.38
CA VAL A 102 2.71 -8.77 -3.90
C VAL A 102 2.60 -7.81 -5.08
N GLN A 103 3.45 -7.96 -6.09
CA GLN A 103 3.42 -7.13 -7.29
C GLN A 103 2.06 -7.21 -8.03
N GLN A 104 1.46 -8.40 -8.09
CA GLN A 104 0.14 -8.60 -8.70
C GLN A 104 -0.99 -7.92 -7.92
N VAL A 105 -1.00 -8.06 -6.59
CA VAL A 105 -1.98 -7.36 -5.72
C VAL A 105 -1.85 -5.86 -5.89
N MET A 106 -0.62 -5.32 -5.82
CA MET A 106 -0.37 -3.89 -5.97
C MET A 106 -0.80 -3.35 -7.34
N ALA A 107 -0.54 -4.10 -8.41
CA ALA A 107 -0.94 -3.71 -9.75
C ALA A 107 -2.46 -3.80 -9.97
N ALA A 108 -3.11 -4.86 -9.45
CA ALA A 108 -4.53 -5.12 -9.70
C ALA A 108 -5.46 -4.25 -8.84
N GLU A 109 -5.08 -3.99 -7.58
CA GLU A 109 -5.96 -3.32 -6.62
C GLU A 109 -5.64 -1.84 -6.44
N PHE A 110 -4.40 -1.41 -6.76
CA PHE A 110 -3.93 -0.06 -6.50
C PHE A 110 -3.29 0.63 -7.72
N ASP A 111 -3.23 -0.03 -8.88
CA ASP A 111 -2.55 0.43 -10.13
C ASP A 111 -1.09 0.87 -9.91
N THR A 112 -0.42 0.29 -8.89
CA THR A 112 0.96 0.62 -8.55
C THR A 112 1.93 -0.34 -9.20
N ARG A 113 2.83 0.18 -10.04
CA ARG A 113 3.90 -0.61 -10.68
C ARG A 113 5.27 -0.46 -10.01
N HIS A 114 5.49 0.63 -9.27
CA HIS A 114 6.74 0.87 -8.53
C HIS A 114 6.66 0.26 -7.14
N VAL A 115 7.02 -1.01 -7.04
CA VAL A 115 6.99 -1.79 -5.80
C VAL A 115 8.36 -2.36 -5.51
N THR A 116 8.92 -1.99 -4.36
CA THR A 116 10.19 -2.53 -3.86
C THR A 116 9.92 -3.32 -2.59
N VAL A 117 10.27 -4.61 -2.56
CA VAL A 117 10.04 -5.47 -1.39
C VAL A 117 11.35 -6.14 -1.01
N GLN A 118 11.73 -5.98 0.26
CA GLN A 118 12.73 -6.81 0.89
C GLN A 118 12.03 -8.06 1.45
N VAL A 119 12.45 -9.25 1.02
CA VAL A 119 11.90 -10.51 1.53
C VAL A 119 12.84 -11.05 2.59
N GLU A 120 12.28 -11.40 3.75
CA GLU A 120 13.02 -11.83 4.93
C GLU A 120 12.46 -13.14 5.48
N ASN A 121 13.28 -13.83 6.28
CA ASN A 121 12.79 -14.79 7.26
C ASN A 121 12.96 -14.19 8.67
N GLU A 122 12.54 -14.93 9.70
CA GLU A 122 12.63 -14.44 11.08
C GLU A 122 14.07 -14.12 11.51
N VAL A 123 15.05 -14.91 11.07
CA VAL A 123 16.46 -14.68 11.41
C VAL A 123 16.93 -13.34 10.87
N LEU A 124 16.68 -13.05 9.58
CA LEU A 124 17.05 -11.78 8.95
C LEU A 124 16.34 -10.58 9.60
N GLN A 125 15.08 -10.76 9.98
CA GLN A 125 14.32 -9.72 10.69
C GLN A 125 14.96 -9.39 12.05
N GLU A 126 15.32 -10.40 12.84
CA GLU A 126 15.97 -10.20 14.14
C GLU A 126 17.36 -9.55 14.00
N GLU A 127 18.17 -9.98 13.02
CA GLU A 127 19.45 -9.34 12.73
C GLU A 127 19.30 -7.86 12.37
N GLU A 128 18.27 -7.49 11.62
CA GLU A 128 17.99 -6.10 11.30
C GLU A 128 17.55 -5.28 12.52
N LYS A 129 16.70 -5.85 13.39
CA LYS A 129 16.30 -5.20 14.65
C LYS A 129 17.52 -4.90 15.52
N VAL A 130 18.45 -5.84 15.63
CA VAL A 130 19.71 -5.65 16.37
C VAL A 130 20.55 -4.52 15.77
N ARG A 131 20.69 -4.44 14.45
CA ARG A 131 21.45 -3.35 13.78
C ARG A 131 20.87 -1.95 13.99
N LYS A 132 19.57 -1.85 14.25
CA LYS A 132 18.86 -0.57 14.47
C LYS A 132 18.90 -0.11 15.95
N THR A 133 19.49 -0.90 16.84
CA THR A 133 19.59 -0.63 18.28
C THR A 133 20.95 -0.05 18.63
#